data_AF-S8A8F9-F1
#
_entry.id   AF-S8A8F9-F1
#
_cell.length_a   1.000
_cell.length_b   1.000
_cell.length_c   1.000
_cell.angle_alpha   90.00
_cell.angle_beta   90.00
_cell.angle_gamma   90.00
#
_symmetry.space_group_name_H-M   'P 1'
#
loop_
_entity.id
_entity.type
_entity.pdbx_description
1 polymer ?
#
loop_
_entity_poly.entity_id
_entity_poly.type
_entity_poly.pdbx_seq_one_letter_code
_entity_poly.pdbx_strand_id
1 'polypeptide(L)'
;MGLENPFTVPSKYAAKGNRTRPPRFVFVGGSRSQSSRYYQNASNNSSSAPTNPAALNAIFDQFRQPDDTADSLSIGGTMAYFEALDLQLDDPTVLALSKALDSPAMGEFTRKGFVDGWASLGADTLEKKKEKLRELKTRLNTDDSFFKEVYIWTFGWAKSPGQRALLPDTAIEWWKLLLAGRFQGHLDNWVEFIETKFKKSIPKDTWNMLYDFVEYVKTDPTLEKWDYMGSWPSVIDEYVEYYKELPK
;
A
#
# COMPACT_ATOMS: atom_id res chain seq x y z
N MET A 1 -7.36 2.68 37.03
CA MET A 1 -7.46 1.92 35.77
C MET A 1 -7.89 2.88 34.69
N GLY A 2 -6.92 3.51 34.03
CA GLY A 2 -7.13 4.29 32.81
C GLY A 2 -6.45 3.55 31.67
N LEU A 3 -7.17 3.28 30.60
CA LEU A 3 -6.62 2.71 29.38
C LEU A 3 -5.97 3.85 28.60
N GLU A 4 -4.64 3.82 28.48
CA GLU A 4 -3.90 4.73 27.60
C GLU A 4 -4.05 4.29 26.14
N ASN A 5 -4.25 5.27 25.28
CA ASN A 5 -4.47 5.14 23.85
C ASN A 5 -3.09 5.03 23.13
N PRO A 6 -2.78 3.96 22.38
CA PRO A 6 -1.41 3.71 21.87
C PRO A 6 -0.97 4.63 20.71
N PHE A 7 -1.81 5.57 20.26
CA PHE A 7 -1.48 6.49 19.17
C PHE A 7 -1.56 7.95 19.62
N THR A 8 -0.59 8.36 20.44
CA THR A 8 -0.32 9.78 20.67
C THR A 8 0.85 10.21 19.80
N VAL A 9 0.59 11.09 18.82
CA VAL A 9 1.60 11.67 17.94
C VAL A 9 2.48 12.65 18.74
N PRO A 10 3.83 12.61 18.65
CA PRO A 10 4.69 13.60 19.29
C PRO A 10 4.46 15.01 18.72
N SER A 11 3.89 15.88 19.55
CA SER A 11 3.72 17.32 19.31
C SER A 11 5.07 18.03 19.21
N LYS A 12 5.68 18.04 18.02
CA LYS A 12 6.79 18.97 17.68
C LYS A 12 6.91 19.35 16.19
N TYR A 13 5.91 19.07 15.37
CA TYR A 13 5.90 19.43 13.94
C TYR A 13 4.74 20.35 13.53
N ALA A 14 4.41 21.32 14.38
CA ALA A 14 3.64 22.49 13.94
C ALA A 14 4.59 23.50 13.27
N ALA A 15 4.89 23.31 11.99
CA ALA A 15 5.69 24.26 11.22
C ALA A 15 4.84 25.44 10.76
N LYS A 16 5.18 26.62 11.29
CA LYS A 16 4.62 27.94 10.96
C LYS A 16 4.81 28.24 9.47
N GLY A 17 3.72 28.69 8.84
CA GLY A 17 3.73 29.18 7.46
C GLY A 17 4.68 30.36 7.28
N ASN A 18 5.48 30.32 6.22
CA ASN A 18 6.09 31.51 5.67
C ASN A 18 6.02 31.47 4.14
N ARG A 19 5.37 32.49 3.57
CA ARG A 19 5.22 32.69 2.14
C ARG A 19 6.51 33.28 1.59
N THR A 20 7.14 32.59 0.65
CA THR A 20 8.13 33.20 -0.25
C THR A 20 7.83 32.77 -1.69
N ARG A 21 7.68 33.77 -2.57
CA ARG A 21 7.41 33.61 -4.00
C ARG A 21 8.64 33.04 -4.72
N PRO A 22 8.49 32.22 -5.78
CA PRO A 22 9.62 31.78 -6.59
C PRO A 22 10.07 32.89 -7.58
N PRO A 23 11.35 32.95 -7.96
CA PRO A 23 11.85 33.92 -8.91
C PRO A 23 11.52 33.52 -10.37
N ARG A 24 11.24 34.55 -11.19
CA ARG A 24 11.13 34.47 -12.65
C ARG A 24 12.48 34.12 -13.27
N PHE A 25 12.53 33.03 -14.04
CA PHE A 25 13.57 32.82 -15.04
C PHE A 25 12.95 32.94 -16.44
N VAL A 26 13.52 33.86 -17.22
CA VAL A 26 13.27 34.02 -18.66
C VAL A 26 14.30 33.14 -19.37
N PHE A 27 13.86 32.22 -20.24
CA PHE A 27 14.72 31.63 -21.25
C PHE A 27 13.99 31.55 -22.59
N VAL A 28 14.72 31.95 -23.62
CA VAL A 28 14.30 32.16 -25.01
C VAL A 28 14.44 30.87 -25.81
N GLY A 29 13.39 30.59 -26.61
CA GLY A 29 13.39 30.00 -27.96
C GLY A 29 14.30 28.81 -28.30
N GLY A 30 13.66 27.67 -28.60
CA GLY A 30 14.26 26.57 -29.37
C GLY A 30 13.21 25.55 -29.81
N SER A 31 12.87 25.54 -31.10
CA SER A 31 11.83 24.71 -31.72
C SER A 31 12.38 23.34 -32.14
N ARG A 32 11.72 22.23 -31.76
CA ARG A 32 11.63 21.00 -32.59
C ARG A 32 10.63 19.96 -32.05
N SER A 33 9.57 19.78 -32.81
CA SER A 33 8.85 18.55 -33.20
C SER A 33 9.30 17.22 -32.57
N GLN A 34 8.40 16.52 -31.85
CA GLN A 34 7.65 15.34 -32.33
C GLN A 34 7.08 14.47 -31.19
N SER A 35 5.77 14.21 -31.32
CA SER A 35 5.11 12.91 -31.11
C SER A 35 4.91 12.38 -29.69
N SER A 36 3.77 12.77 -29.11
CA SER A 36 3.04 12.00 -28.09
C SER A 36 2.73 10.60 -28.59
N ARG A 37 3.37 9.58 -28.02
CA ARG A 37 3.01 8.18 -28.24
C ARG A 37 1.99 7.76 -27.19
N TYR A 38 0.76 7.69 -27.68
CA TYR A 38 -0.39 7.06 -27.06
C TYR A 38 -0.09 5.60 -26.68
N TYR A 39 -0.38 5.22 -25.44
CA TYR A 39 -0.67 3.83 -25.11
C TYR A 39 -2.06 3.50 -25.65
N GLN A 40 -2.10 2.95 -26.86
CA GLN A 40 -3.19 2.09 -27.33
C GLN A 40 -2.73 0.66 -27.15
N ASN A 41 -3.35 -0.09 -26.24
CA ASN A 41 -3.83 -1.40 -26.63
C ASN A 41 -5.10 -1.77 -25.83
N ALA A 42 -6.11 -2.16 -26.60
CA ALA A 42 -7.42 -2.55 -26.14
C ALA A 42 -7.47 -4.08 -26.02
N SER A 43 -8.17 -4.58 -24.99
CA SER A 43 -9.21 -5.64 -25.06
C SER A 43 -9.34 -6.39 -23.74
N ASN A 44 -10.33 -5.99 -22.94
CA ASN A 44 -11.23 -6.96 -22.31
C ASN A 44 -12.55 -6.27 -21.98
N ASN A 45 -13.49 -6.44 -22.91
CA ASN A 45 -14.82 -5.83 -22.87
C ASN A 45 -15.71 -6.67 -21.95
N SER A 46 -15.79 -6.29 -20.68
CA SER A 46 -16.99 -6.53 -19.88
C SER A 46 -17.74 -5.20 -19.85
N SER A 47 -18.82 -5.11 -20.61
CA SER A 47 -19.70 -3.93 -20.62
C SER A 47 -20.43 -3.87 -19.29
N SER A 48 -19.74 -3.40 -18.25
CA SER A 48 -20.38 -2.86 -17.06
C SER A 48 -21.20 -1.64 -17.49
N ALA A 49 -22.45 -1.55 -17.02
CA ALA A 49 -23.27 -0.37 -17.27
C ALA A 49 -22.48 0.88 -16.83
N PRO A 50 -22.58 2.00 -17.57
CA PRO A 50 -21.85 3.21 -17.21
C PRO A 50 -22.23 3.62 -15.78
N THR A 51 -21.24 3.67 -14.90
CA THR A 51 -21.41 4.08 -13.51
C THR A 51 -21.90 5.53 -13.44
N ASN A 52 -22.81 5.84 -12.53
CA ASN A 52 -23.31 7.20 -12.34
C ASN A 52 -22.30 8.07 -11.57
N PRO A 53 -21.65 9.08 -12.22
CA PRO A 53 -20.66 9.92 -11.55
C PRO A 53 -21.27 10.78 -10.44
N ALA A 54 -22.55 11.16 -10.54
CA ALA A 54 -23.24 11.92 -9.51
C ALA A 54 -23.44 11.09 -8.23
N ALA A 55 -23.75 9.80 -8.37
CA ALA A 55 -23.86 8.88 -7.24
C ALA A 55 -22.51 8.71 -6.52
N LEU A 56 -21.42 8.57 -7.27
CA LEU A 56 -20.08 8.46 -6.71
C LEU A 56 -19.66 9.71 -5.92
N ASN A 57 -19.94 10.90 -6.46
CA ASN A 57 -19.69 12.15 -5.76
C ASN A 57 -20.56 12.29 -4.51
N ALA A 58 -21.85 11.94 -4.59
CA ALA A 58 -22.74 11.99 -3.42
C ALA A 58 -22.26 11.08 -2.29
N ILE A 59 -21.79 9.86 -2.61
CA ILE A 59 -21.19 8.96 -1.61
C ILE A 59 -19.90 9.57 -1.05
N PHE A 60 -19.04 10.15 -1.88
CA PHE A 60 -17.83 10.82 -1.39
C PHE A 60 -18.16 11.94 -0.39
N ASP A 61 -19.12 12.80 -0.75
CA ASP A 61 -19.56 13.90 0.10
C ASP A 61 -20.24 13.45 1.40
N GLN A 62 -20.90 12.29 1.40
CA GLN A 62 -21.52 11.70 2.59
C GLN A 62 -20.49 11.40 3.70
N PHE A 63 -19.28 10.97 3.34
CA PHE A 63 -18.26 10.53 4.32
C PHE A 63 -17.25 11.61 4.69
N ARG A 64 -17.30 12.78 4.02
CA ARG A 64 -16.44 13.92 4.35
C ARG A 64 -16.68 14.41 5.77
N GLN A 65 -15.58 14.76 6.43
CA GLN A 65 -15.56 15.36 7.75
C GLN A 65 -15.58 16.90 7.67
N PRO A 66 -15.96 17.61 8.75
CA PRO A 66 -16.02 19.07 8.74
C PRO A 66 -14.69 19.78 8.41
N ASP A 67 -13.56 19.13 8.67
CA ASP A 67 -12.20 19.59 8.41
C ASP A 67 -11.67 19.18 7.02
N ASP A 68 -12.41 18.34 6.29
CA ASP A 68 -12.03 17.93 4.93
C ASP A 68 -12.19 19.06 3.92
N THR A 69 -11.18 19.22 3.06
CA THR A 69 -11.32 20.03 1.84
C THR A 69 -12.37 19.43 0.90
N ALA A 70 -12.80 20.18 -0.11
CA ALA A 70 -13.78 19.72 -1.08
C ALA A 70 -13.36 18.43 -1.82
N ASP A 71 -12.06 18.19 -1.96
CA ASP A 71 -11.51 17.11 -2.79
C ASP A 71 -10.70 16.08 -1.98
N SER A 72 -10.79 16.11 -0.65
CA SER A 72 -10.10 15.19 0.23
C SER A 72 -11.09 14.45 1.14
N LEU A 73 -10.78 13.19 1.42
CA LEU A 73 -11.36 12.41 2.50
C LEU A 73 -10.23 12.09 3.48
N SER A 74 -10.29 12.68 4.68
CA SER A 74 -9.29 12.44 5.74
C SER A 74 -9.45 11.05 6.36
N ILE A 75 -8.54 10.73 7.29
CA ILE A 75 -8.54 9.47 8.06
C ILE A 75 -9.90 9.23 8.73
N GLY A 76 -10.49 10.26 9.36
CA GLY A 76 -11.79 10.13 10.03
C GLY A 76 -12.91 9.76 9.05
N GLY A 77 -12.94 10.40 7.88
CA GLY A 77 -13.91 10.09 6.83
C GLY A 77 -13.69 8.71 6.22
N THR A 78 -12.44 8.32 6.02
CA THR A 78 -12.06 6.99 5.53
C THR A 78 -12.48 5.89 6.51
N MET A 79 -12.34 6.10 7.82
CA MET A 79 -12.77 5.13 8.83
C MET A 79 -14.29 4.91 8.78
N ALA A 80 -15.08 6.00 8.76
CA ALA A 80 -16.53 5.91 8.63
C ALA A 80 -16.96 5.26 7.31
N TYR A 81 -16.23 5.55 6.23
CA TYR A 81 -16.46 4.93 4.92
C TYR A 81 -16.17 3.43 4.92
N PHE A 82 -15.06 3.00 5.53
CA PHE A 82 -14.70 1.58 5.63
C PHE A 82 -15.66 0.81 6.53
N GLU A 83 -16.12 1.42 7.62
CA GLU A 83 -17.19 0.87 8.46
C GLU A 83 -18.46 0.63 7.65
N ALA A 84 -18.90 1.62 6.85
CA ALA A 84 -20.07 1.46 5.99
C ALA A 84 -19.91 0.38 4.91
N LEU A 85 -18.67 0.01 4.57
CA LEU A 85 -18.33 -1.05 3.63
C LEU A 85 -18.08 -2.42 4.29
N ASP A 86 -18.22 -2.53 5.61
CA ASP A 86 -17.84 -3.71 6.39
C ASP A 86 -16.36 -4.11 6.17
N LEU A 87 -15.49 -3.14 5.91
CA LEU A 87 -14.06 -3.34 5.67
C LEU A 87 -13.26 -2.99 6.93
N GLN A 88 -12.49 -3.95 7.44
CA GLN A 88 -11.62 -3.72 8.60
C GLN A 88 -10.25 -3.19 8.16
N LEU A 89 -9.64 -2.34 8.98
CA LEU A 89 -8.33 -1.72 8.68
C LEU A 89 -7.17 -2.72 8.66
N ASP A 90 -7.33 -3.86 9.34
CA ASP A 90 -6.40 -4.99 9.37
C ASP A 90 -6.70 -6.04 8.28
N ASP A 91 -7.62 -5.75 7.35
CA ASP A 91 -7.82 -6.58 6.16
C ASP A 91 -6.88 -6.10 5.04
N PRO A 92 -6.02 -6.97 4.47
CA PRO A 92 -5.11 -6.59 3.39
C PRO A 92 -5.84 -6.11 2.13
N THR A 93 -7.13 -6.37 1.99
CA THR A 93 -7.99 -5.80 0.93
C THR A 93 -8.00 -4.27 0.96
N VAL A 94 -7.75 -3.63 2.10
CA VAL A 94 -7.58 -2.18 2.20
C VAL A 94 -6.45 -1.67 1.29
N LEU A 95 -5.36 -2.41 1.15
CA LEU A 95 -4.25 -2.04 0.26
C LEU A 95 -4.64 -2.18 -1.22
N ALA A 96 -5.33 -3.25 -1.57
CA ALA A 96 -5.85 -3.45 -2.93
C ALA A 96 -6.84 -2.35 -3.32
N LEU A 97 -7.73 -1.97 -2.40
CA LEU A 97 -8.64 -0.84 -2.58
C LEU A 97 -7.87 0.48 -2.71
N SER A 98 -6.93 0.75 -1.79
CA SER A 98 -6.14 1.98 -1.79
C SER A 98 -5.38 2.16 -3.10
N LYS A 99 -4.84 1.07 -3.66
CA LYS A 99 -4.23 1.05 -4.99
C LYS A 99 -5.23 1.32 -6.11
N ALA A 100 -6.41 0.69 -6.07
CA ALA A 100 -7.43 0.85 -7.11
C ALA A 100 -8.02 2.27 -7.16
N LEU A 101 -8.04 2.97 -6.03
CA LEU A 101 -8.55 4.34 -5.88
C LEU A 101 -7.44 5.40 -5.91
N ASP A 102 -6.21 5.03 -6.25
CA ASP A 102 -5.06 5.95 -6.32
C ASP A 102 -4.90 6.80 -5.04
N SER A 103 -4.95 6.13 -3.89
CA SER A 103 -4.79 6.76 -2.57
C SER A 103 -3.37 7.35 -2.44
N PRO A 104 -3.23 8.63 -2.05
CA PRO A 104 -1.92 9.27 -1.91
C PRO A 104 -1.17 8.85 -0.64
N ALA A 105 -1.88 8.49 0.42
CA ALA A 105 -1.33 8.18 1.73
C ALA A 105 -2.32 7.34 2.56
N MET A 106 -1.81 6.72 3.63
CA MET A 106 -2.62 5.89 4.53
C MET A 106 -3.79 6.66 5.13
N GLY A 107 -5.01 6.13 4.92
CA GLY A 107 -6.24 6.71 5.44
C GLY A 107 -6.72 7.95 4.68
N GLU A 108 -6.09 8.32 3.57
CA GLU A 108 -6.48 9.47 2.77
C GLU A 108 -6.94 9.06 1.37
N PHE A 109 -8.00 9.70 0.88
CA PHE A 109 -8.46 9.57 -0.50
C PHE A 109 -8.70 10.93 -1.15
N THR A 110 -8.38 11.04 -2.43
CA THR A 110 -8.78 12.20 -3.23
C THR A 110 -10.13 11.93 -3.89
N ARG A 111 -10.92 12.98 -4.11
CA ARG A 111 -12.20 12.85 -4.85
C ARG A 111 -11.98 12.23 -6.23
N LYS A 112 -10.95 12.68 -6.94
CA LYS A 112 -10.60 12.16 -8.26
C LYS A 112 -10.31 10.66 -8.21
N GLY A 113 -9.41 10.22 -7.34
CA GLY A 113 -9.05 8.81 -7.21
C GLY A 113 -10.24 7.94 -6.79
N PHE A 114 -11.08 8.44 -5.88
CA PHE A 114 -12.30 7.76 -5.47
C PHE A 114 -13.31 7.59 -6.62
N VAL A 115 -13.63 8.67 -7.34
CA VAL A 115 -14.62 8.65 -8.42
C VAL A 115 -14.09 7.83 -9.60
N ASP A 116 -12.86 8.07 -10.04
CA ASP A 116 -12.27 7.36 -11.19
C ASP A 116 -12.06 5.87 -10.88
N GLY A 117 -11.58 5.55 -9.67
CA GLY A 117 -11.36 4.18 -9.22
C GLY A 117 -12.65 3.37 -9.17
N TRP A 118 -13.70 3.91 -8.54
CA TRP A 118 -14.99 3.22 -8.48
C TRP A 118 -15.73 3.16 -9.80
N ALA A 119 -15.57 4.18 -10.67
CA ALA A 119 -16.07 4.13 -12.03
C ALA A 119 -15.41 2.99 -12.82
N SER A 120 -14.08 2.85 -12.70
CA SER A 120 -13.31 1.78 -13.34
C SER A 120 -13.67 0.39 -12.81
N LEU A 121 -14.05 0.28 -11.53
CA LEU A 121 -14.53 -0.95 -10.91
C LEU A 121 -16.02 -1.24 -11.18
N GLY A 122 -16.76 -0.32 -11.79
CA GLY A 122 -18.17 -0.51 -12.11
C GLY A 122 -19.11 -0.43 -10.89
N ALA A 123 -18.72 0.24 -9.79
CA ALA A 123 -19.46 0.22 -8.53
C ALA A 123 -19.82 1.63 -8.01
N ASP A 124 -21.05 2.05 -8.28
CA ASP A 124 -21.60 3.37 -7.95
C ASP A 124 -22.56 3.42 -6.75
N THR A 125 -22.88 2.28 -6.14
CA THR A 125 -23.63 2.19 -4.86
C THR A 125 -22.82 1.47 -3.80
N LEU A 126 -23.15 1.65 -2.52
CA LEU A 126 -22.43 0.98 -1.42
C LEU A 126 -22.50 -0.55 -1.54
N GLU A 127 -23.62 -1.10 -1.99
CA GLU A 127 -23.82 -2.55 -2.17
C GLU A 127 -22.89 -3.11 -3.25
N LYS A 128 -22.79 -2.43 -4.40
CA LYS A 128 -21.86 -2.81 -5.46
C LYS A 128 -20.40 -2.69 -5.00
N LYS A 129 -20.09 -1.69 -4.17
CA LYS A 129 -18.75 -1.52 -3.59
C LYS A 129 -18.39 -2.67 -2.65
N LYS A 130 -19.33 -3.10 -1.80
CA LYS A 130 -19.17 -4.29 -0.94
C LYS A 130 -18.96 -5.56 -1.76
N GLU A 131 -19.71 -5.74 -2.84
CA GLU A 131 -19.53 -6.87 -3.76
C GLU A 131 -18.13 -6.85 -4.40
N LYS A 132 -17.69 -5.71 -4.93
CA LYS A 132 -16.35 -5.56 -5.50
C LYS A 132 -15.23 -5.76 -4.48
N LEU A 133 -15.43 -5.38 -3.22
CA LEU A 133 -14.48 -5.70 -2.16
C LEU A 133 -14.34 -7.20 -1.92
N ARG A 134 -15.45 -7.97 -1.96
CA ARG A 134 -15.40 -9.44 -1.85
C ARG A 134 -14.65 -10.06 -3.03
N GLU A 135 -14.86 -9.55 -4.23
CA GLU A 135 -14.10 -9.96 -5.43
C GLU A 135 -12.60 -9.66 -5.28
N LEU A 136 -12.26 -8.44 -4.86
CA LEU A 136 -10.87 -8.02 -4.62
C LEU A 136 -10.20 -8.88 -3.56
N LYS A 137 -10.88 -9.16 -2.45
CA LYS A 137 -10.39 -10.05 -1.39
C LYS A 137 -10.14 -11.46 -1.92
N THR A 138 -11.07 -12.01 -2.70
CA THR A 138 -10.90 -13.32 -3.34
C THR A 138 -9.68 -13.33 -4.25
N ARG A 139 -9.57 -12.33 -5.13
CA ARG A 139 -8.44 -12.19 -6.06
C ARG A 139 -7.11 -12.07 -5.33
N LEU A 140 -7.05 -11.28 -4.26
CA LEU A 140 -5.84 -11.11 -3.45
C LEU A 140 -5.35 -12.43 -2.82
N ASN A 141 -6.28 -13.35 -2.54
CA ASN A 141 -5.97 -14.67 -1.98
C ASN A 141 -5.63 -15.71 -3.04
N THR A 142 -6.19 -15.63 -4.25
CA THR A 142 -6.07 -16.68 -5.27
C THR A 142 -5.12 -16.35 -6.42
N ASP A 143 -4.82 -15.07 -6.67
CA ASP A 143 -3.99 -14.60 -7.77
C ASP A 143 -2.67 -14.04 -7.20
N ASP A 144 -1.63 -14.88 -7.20
CA ASP A 144 -0.30 -14.50 -6.69
C ASP A 144 0.35 -13.37 -7.49
N SER A 145 0.02 -13.23 -8.79
CA SER A 145 0.54 -12.12 -9.59
C SER A 145 -0.06 -10.80 -9.13
N PHE A 146 -1.37 -10.77 -8.91
CA PHE A 146 -2.06 -9.60 -8.36
C PHE A 146 -1.60 -9.29 -6.93
N PHE A 147 -1.44 -10.32 -6.09
CA PHE A 147 -0.90 -10.12 -4.75
C PHE A 147 0.51 -9.52 -4.79
N LYS A 148 1.41 -10.04 -5.63
CA LYS A 148 2.77 -9.49 -5.81
C LYS A 148 2.73 -8.02 -6.25
N GLU A 149 1.79 -7.67 -7.13
CA GLU A 149 1.60 -6.28 -7.58
C GLU A 149 1.21 -5.37 -6.40
N VAL A 150 0.25 -5.78 -5.56
CA VAL A 150 -0.18 -5.04 -4.36
C VAL A 150 0.96 -4.94 -3.35
N TYR A 151 1.68 -6.04 -3.12
CA TYR A 151 2.83 -6.10 -2.22
C TYR A 151 3.94 -5.12 -2.62
N ILE A 152 4.35 -5.12 -3.90
CA ILE A 152 5.38 -4.20 -4.40
C ILE A 152 4.90 -2.74 -4.38
N TRP A 153 3.63 -2.50 -4.72
CA TRP A 153 3.04 -1.17 -4.66
C TRP A 153 3.03 -0.59 -3.24
N THR A 154 2.75 -1.43 -2.24
CA THR A 154 2.66 -1.03 -0.82
C THR A 154 3.93 -0.32 -0.34
N PHE A 155 5.12 -0.75 -0.76
CA PHE A 155 6.37 -0.06 -0.41
C PHE A 155 6.37 1.41 -0.84
N GLY A 156 5.92 1.69 -2.07
CA GLY A 156 5.91 3.03 -2.64
C GLY A 156 4.94 3.96 -1.94
N TRP A 157 3.81 3.40 -1.47
CA TRP A 157 2.74 4.10 -0.78
C TRP A 157 3.01 4.27 0.73
N ALA A 158 3.59 3.27 1.39
CA ALA A 158 3.88 3.27 2.83
C ALA A 158 5.05 4.18 3.23
N LYS A 159 6.00 4.42 2.31
CA LYS A 159 7.19 5.23 2.61
C LYS A 159 6.84 6.71 2.70
N SER A 160 7.45 7.42 3.65
CA SER A 160 7.30 8.87 3.75
C SER A 160 7.83 9.58 2.49
N PRO A 161 7.22 10.71 2.09
CA PRO A 161 7.71 11.52 0.96
C PRO A 161 9.20 11.85 1.07
N GLY A 162 9.94 11.67 -0.02
CA GLY A 162 11.39 11.91 -0.08
C GLY A 162 12.28 10.78 0.46
N GLN A 163 11.73 9.78 1.16
CA GLN A 163 12.51 8.64 1.65
C GLN A 163 12.68 7.55 0.58
N ARG A 164 13.84 6.88 0.63
CA ARG A 164 14.21 5.77 -0.27
C ARG A 164 14.05 4.38 0.36
N ALA A 165 13.74 4.32 1.64
CA ALA A 165 13.61 3.10 2.44
C ALA A 165 12.49 3.27 3.47
N LEU A 166 11.92 2.15 3.93
CA LEU A 166 10.99 2.11 5.06
C LEU A 166 11.75 2.04 6.39
N LEU A 167 11.16 2.60 7.44
CA LEU A 167 11.62 2.33 8.80
C LEU A 167 11.28 0.88 9.18
N PRO A 168 12.08 0.23 10.05
CA PRO A 168 11.85 -1.15 10.46
C PRO A 168 10.42 -1.40 10.95
N ASP A 169 9.95 -0.59 11.90
CA ASP A 169 8.62 -0.72 12.51
C ASP A 169 7.51 -0.61 11.46
N THR A 170 7.63 0.33 10.51
CA THR A 170 6.67 0.47 9.42
C THR A 170 6.66 -0.75 8.51
N ALA A 171 7.84 -1.27 8.15
CA ALA A 171 7.93 -2.47 7.31
C ALA A 171 7.35 -3.71 8.02
N ILE A 172 7.62 -3.86 9.32
CA ILE A 172 7.08 -4.93 10.17
C ILE A 172 5.55 -4.94 10.15
N GLU A 173 4.90 -3.80 10.37
CA GLU A 173 3.43 -3.74 10.40
C GLU A 173 2.80 -4.14 9.06
N TRP A 174 3.38 -3.69 7.94
CA TRP A 174 2.91 -4.10 6.62
C TRP A 174 3.18 -5.57 6.30
N TRP A 175 4.31 -6.13 6.75
CA TRP A 175 4.58 -7.56 6.60
C TRP A 175 3.64 -8.41 7.43
N LYS A 176 3.33 -8.03 8.67
CA LYS A 176 2.32 -8.71 9.49
C LYS A 176 0.97 -8.75 8.77
N LEU A 177 0.55 -7.64 8.17
CA LEU A 177 -0.70 -7.54 7.43
C LEU A 177 -0.71 -8.37 6.14
N LEU A 178 0.32 -8.23 5.30
CA LEU A 178 0.36 -8.81 3.95
C LEU A 178 0.77 -10.28 3.94
N LEU A 179 1.70 -10.67 4.81
CA LEU A 179 2.35 -11.98 4.77
C LEU A 179 1.77 -12.97 5.79
N ALA A 180 0.78 -12.56 6.59
CA ALA A 180 0.02 -13.48 7.44
C ALA A 180 -0.55 -14.63 6.61
N GLY A 181 -0.27 -15.87 7.03
CA GLY A 181 -0.69 -17.09 6.33
C GLY A 181 0.08 -17.40 5.04
N ARG A 182 0.87 -16.46 4.50
CA ARG A 182 1.72 -16.65 3.30
C ARG A 182 3.16 -17.00 3.66
N PHE A 183 3.73 -16.39 4.70
CA PHE A 183 5.09 -16.65 5.16
C PHE A 183 5.12 -17.61 6.36
N GLN A 184 4.57 -18.81 6.13
CA GLN A 184 4.29 -19.81 7.16
C GLN A 184 5.57 -20.31 7.83
N GLY A 185 5.58 -20.38 9.16
CA GLY A 185 6.73 -20.82 9.97
C GLY A 185 7.86 -19.78 10.12
N HIS A 186 7.79 -18.69 9.36
CA HIS A 186 8.89 -17.73 9.25
C HIS A 186 8.52 -16.29 9.61
N LEU A 187 7.25 -15.88 9.45
CA LEU A 187 6.83 -14.48 9.67
C LEU A 187 7.22 -13.93 11.04
N ASP A 188 6.89 -14.64 12.12
CA ASP A 188 7.16 -14.18 13.48
C ASP A 188 8.67 -14.07 13.75
N ASN A 189 9.43 -15.08 13.30
CA ASN A 189 10.89 -15.08 13.38
C ASN A 189 11.52 -13.96 12.54
N TRP A 190 10.96 -13.66 11.37
CA TRP A 190 11.40 -12.57 10.51
C TRP A 190 11.15 -11.21 11.18
N VAL A 191 9.96 -11.02 11.75
CA VAL A 191 9.62 -9.82 12.51
C VAL A 191 10.57 -9.63 13.69
N GLU A 192 10.78 -10.66 14.50
CA GLU A 192 11.71 -10.62 15.64
C GLU A 192 13.15 -10.33 15.19
N PHE A 193 13.61 -10.94 14.10
CA PHE A 193 14.93 -10.68 13.53
C PHE A 193 15.09 -9.21 13.13
N ILE A 194 14.11 -8.64 12.41
CA ILE A 194 14.17 -7.25 11.97
C ILE A 194 14.15 -6.29 13.17
N GLU A 195 13.31 -6.57 14.16
CA GLU A 195 13.13 -5.75 15.35
C GLU A 195 14.32 -5.82 16.32
N THR A 196 14.93 -7.01 16.49
CA THR A 196 15.92 -7.24 17.55
C THR A 196 17.36 -7.26 17.06
N LYS A 197 17.62 -7.79 15.85
CA LYS A 197 18.95 -8.01 15.29
C LYS A 197 19.29 -7.01 14.20
N PHE A 198 18.47 -6.92 13.15
CA PHE A 198 18.81 -6.14 11.96
C PHE A 198 18.71 -4.62 12.20
N LYS A 199 17.57 -4.12 12.71
CA LYS A 199 17.33 -2.73 13.14
C LYS A 199 17.69 -1.62 12.13
N LYS A 200 17.78 -1.94 10.84
CA LYS A 200 18.13 -1.00 9.76
C LYS A 200 16.93 -0.78 8.83
N SER A 201 16.89 0.39 8.19
CA SER A 201 15.85 0.72 7.22
C SER A 201 15.80 -0.28 6.05
N ILE A 202 14.59 -0.55 5.56
CA ILE A 202 14.34 -1.55 4.51
C ILE A 202 14.31 -0.86 3.14
N PRO A 203 15.31 -1.07 2.27
CA PRO A 203 15.29 -0.53 0.92
C PRO A 203 14.28 -1.29 0.03
N LYS A 204 13.89 -0.68 -1.09
CA LYS A 204 12.93 -1.27 -2.05
C LYS A 204 13.34 -2.66 -2.51
N ASP A 205 14.64 -2.85 -2.72
CA ASP A 205 15.21 -4.12 -3.19
C ASP A 205 14.97 -5.25 -2.18
N THR A 206 15.36 -5.06 -0.91
CA THR A 206 15.05 -5.99 0.19
C THR A 206 13.56 -6.27 0.31
N TRP A 207 12.72 -5.23 0.28
CA TRP A 207 11.26 -5.41 0.34
C TRP A 207 10.78 -6.32 -0.79
N ASN A 208 11.17 -6.04 -2.03
CA ASN A 208 10.76 -6.81 -3.19
C ASN A 208 11.29 -8.25 -3.15
N MET A 209 12.57 -8.44 -2.83
CA MET A 209 13.19 -9.77 -2.79
C MET A 209 12.68 -10.62 -1.63
N LEU A 210 12.17 -10.01 -0.54
CA LEU A 210 11.50 -10.78 0.51
C LEU A 210 10.29 -11.55 -0.03
N TYR A 211 9.53 -11.00 -0.99
CA TYR A 211 8.43 -11.75 -1.62
C TYR A 211 8.94 -13.02 -2.30
N ASP A 212 10.03 -12.91 -3.07
CA ASP A 212 10.62 -14.06 -3.76
C ASP A 212 11.19 -15.06 -2.74
N PHE A 213 11.69 -14.59 -1.60
CA PHE A 213 12.10 -15.45 -0.49
C PHE A 213 10.91 -16.17 0.19
N VAL A 214 9.76 -15.50 0.35
CA VAL A 214 8.51 -16.13 0.83
C VAL A 214 8.11 -17.27 -0.10
N GLU A 215 8.18 -17.08 -1.42
CA GLU A 215 7.92 -18.14 -2.39
C GLU A 215 8.97 -19.27 -2.32
N TYR A 216 10.24 -18.92 -2.15
CA TYR A 216 11.32 -19.91 -1.95
C TYR A 216 11.07 -20.79 -0.71
N VAL A 217 10.68 -20.19 0.41
CA VAL A 217 10.42 -20.90 1.67
C VAL A 217 9.30 -21.92 1.54
N LYS A 218 8.31 -21.72 0.66
CA LYS A 218 7.30 -22.76 0.37
C LYS A 218 7.93 -24.03 -0.22
N THR A 219 9.07 -23.90 -0.89
CA THR A 219 9.81 -25.02 -1.51
C THR A 219 10.88 -25.63 -0.60
N ASP A 220 11.38 -24.85 0.36
CA ASP A 220 12.34 -25.29 1.38
C ASP A 220 12.03 -24.65 2.76
N PRO A 221 10.99 -25.14 3.47
CA PRO A 221 10.55 -24.55 4.74
C PRO A 221 11.58 -24.66 5.88
N THR A 222 12.58 -25.52 5.72
CA THR A 222 13.65 -25.70 6.70
C THR A 222 14.91 -24.90 6.36
N LEU A 223 14.96 -24.28 5.17
CA LEU A 223 16.12 -23.56 4.64
C LEU A 223 17.40 -24.43 4.58
N GLU A 224 17.25 -25.75 4.42
CA GLU A 224 18.38 -26.69 4.38
C GLU A 224 19.17 -26.59 3.08
N LYS A 225 18.50 -26.20 1.99
CA LYS A 225 19.06 -26.06 0.64
C LYS A 225 19.40 -24.60 0.33
N TRP A 226 19.42 -23.72 1.32
CA TRP A 226 19.75 -22.31 1.14
C TRP A 226 21.14 -22.14 0.53
N ASP A 227 21.23 -21.37 -0.55
CA ASP A 227 22.48 -21.03 -1.23
C ASP A 227 22.93 -19.62 -0.87
N TYR A 228 23.91 -19.53 0.02
CA TYR A 228 24.54 -18.27 0.45
C TYR A 228 25.37 -17.58 -0.65
N MET A 229 25.62 -18.26 -1.78
CA MET A 229 26.25 -17.65 -2.95
C MET A 229 25.22 -17.10 -3.96
N GLY A 230 23.93 -17.21 -3.63
CA GLY A 230 22.84 -16.63 -4.40
C GLY A 230 22.90 -15.10 -4.44
N SER A 231 22.15 -14.49 -5.36
CA SER A 231 22.06 -13.04 -5.50
C SER A 231 21.02 -12.40 -4.56
N TRP A 232 20.90 -12.92 -3.33
CA TRP A 232 19.95 -12.40 -2.34
C TRP A 232 20.52 -11.16 -1.63
N PRO A 233 19.67 -10.27 -1.08
CA PRO A 233 20.13 -9.19 -0.21
C PRO A 233 20.70 -9.80 1.07
N SER A 234 21.81 -9.24 1.58
CA SER A 234 22.50 -9.81 2.75
C SER A 234 21.61 -10.00 3.97
N VAL A 235 20.61 -9.14 4.18
CA VAL A 235 19.62 -9.26 5.26
C VAL A 235 18.82 -10.57 5.21
N ILE A 236 18.61 -11.14 4.03
CA ILE A 236 17.95 -12.45 3.89
C ILE A 236 18.91 -13.56 4.31
N ASP A 237 20.19 -13.49 3.91
CA ASP A 237 21.22 -14.44 4.37
C ASP A 237 21.40 -14.38 5.90
N GLU A 238 21.51 -13.16 6.45
CA GLU A 238 21.58 -12.90 7.90
C GLU A 238 20.34 -13.47 8.63
N TYR A 239 19.15 -13.39 8.02
CA TYR A 239 17.95 -14.02 8.58
C TYR A 239 18.02 -15.54 8.55
N VAL A 240 18.52 -16.15 7.47
CA VAL A 240 18.65 -17.61 7.39
C VAL A 240 19.62 -18.13 8.46
N GLU A 241 20.73 -17.42 8.68
CA GLU A 241 21.65 -17.71 9.78
C GLU A 241 20.95 -17.62 11.13
N TYR A 242 20.25 -16.50 11.40
CA TYR A 242 19.47 -16.31 12.62
C TYR A 242 18.45 -17.45 12.84
N TYR A 243 17.68 -17.80 11.82
CA TYR A 243 16.65 -18.84 11.90
C TYR A 243 17.24 -20.22 12.20
N LYS A 244 18.43 -20.54 11.66
CA LYS A 244 19.11 -21.83 11.91
C LYS A 244 19.69 -21.94 13.32
N GLU A 245 19.94 -20.82 14.00
CA GLU A 245 20.38 -20.78 15.39
C GLU A 245 19.23 -20.88 16.40
N LEU A 246 17.96 -20.74 15.96
CA LEU A 246 16.81 -20.84 16.84
C LEU A 246 16.68 -22.26 17.43
N PRO A 247 16.23 -22.37 18.69
CA PRO A 247 15.89 -23.67 19.27
C PRO A 247 14.79 -24.34 18.45
N LYS A 248 15.01 -25.61 18.07
CA LYS A 248 14.04 -26.45 17.34
C LYS A 248 13.12 -27.21 18.30
#